data_AF-A0A9D7D7Y1-F1
#
_entry.id   AF-A0A9D7D7Y1-F1
#
_cell.length_a   1.000
_cell.length_b   1.000
_cell.length_c   1.000
_cell.angle_alpha   90.00
_cell.angle_beta   90.00
_cell.angle_gamma   90.00
#
_symmetry.space_group_name_H-M   'P 1'
#
loop_
_entity.id
_entity.type
_entity.pdbx_description
1 polymer ?
#
loop_
_entity_poly.entity_id
_entity_poly.type
_entity_poly.pdbx_seq_one_letter_code
_entity_poly.pdbx_strand_id
1 'polypeptide(L)'
;MLAAQFGIAPQGPLGFSTLRADFGALFAGTGMFAIAAAVRNNARLMTAPLLLIGIGFAGRLLTIALSGYDASMLQPMVTEIVLIAIFAAGRKLLPVR
;
A
#
# COMPACT_ATOMS: atom_id res chain seq x y z
N MET A 1 15.60 -1.79 13.84
CA MET A 1 14.72 -0.73 13.29
C MET A 1 13.65 -1.39 12.42
N LEU A 2 12.42 -0.89 12.41
CA LEU A 2 11.28 -1.46 11.65
C LEU A 2 11.60 -1.68 10.15
N ALA A 3 12.38 -0.81 9.52
CA ALA A 3 12.77 -0.94 8.10
C ALA A 3 13.50 -2.25 7.76
N ALA A 4 14.30 -2.79 8.70
CA ALA A 4 15.04 -4.04 8.49
C ALA A 4 14.11 -5.26 8.35
N GLN A 5 12.92 -5.22 8.95
CA GLN A 5 11.92 -6.27 8.80
C GLN A 5 11.32 -6.30 7.38
N PHE A 6 11.44 -5.20 6.63
CA PHE A 6 11.06 -5.11 5.23
C PHE A 6 12.24 -5.39 4.28
N GLY A 7 13.39 -5.83 4.79
CA GLY A 7 14.60 -6.07 4.00
C GLY A 7 15.30 -4.79 3.54
N ILE A 8 15.01 -3.64 4.15
CA ILE A 8 15.55 -2.34 3.75
C ILE A 8 16.39 -1.73 4.86
N ALA A 9 17.59 -1.26 4.50
CA ALA A 9 18.45 -0.46 5.36
C ALA A 9 18.69 0.91 4.71
N PRO A 10 18.47 2.03 5.45
CA PRO A 10 18.74 3.35 4.91
C PRO A 10 20.24 3.55 4.68
N GLN A 11 20.61 4.07 3.52
CA GLN A 11 21.98 4.45 3.20
C GLN A 11 22.13 5.97 3.33
N GLY A 12 22.69 6.41 4.46
CA GLY A 12 22.91 7.84 4.77
C GLY A 12 21.61 8.66 4.95
N PRO A 13 21.72 10.01 4.98
CA PRO A 13 20.58 10.91 5.19
C PRO A 13 19.47 10.77 4.14
N LEU A 14 19.84 10.48 2.88
CA LEU A 14 18.88 10.28 1.79
C LEU A 14 18.00 9.04 2.06
N GLY A 15 18.59 7.91 2.48
CA GLY A 15 17.84 6.70 2.81
C GLY A 15 16.81 6.91 3.91
N PHE A 16 17.14 7.72 4.94
CA PHE A 16 16.15 8.09 5.96
C PHE A 16 15.03 8.97 5.41
N SER A 17 15.33 9.88 4.49
CA SER A 17 14.32 10.71 3.81
C SER A 17 13.35 9.85 2.99
N THR A 18 13.90 8.94 2.17
CA THR A 18 13.12 7.98 1.37
C THR A 18 12.23 7.10 2.24
N LEU A 19 12.76 6.55 3.34
CA LEU A 19 11.93 5.75 4.25
C LEU A 19 10.75 6.55 4.83
N ARG A 20 10.94 7.83 5.18
CA ARG A 20 9.82 8.66 5.70
C ARG A 20 8.79 8.99 4.62
N ALA A 21 9.22 9.23 3.38
CA ALA A 21 8.30 9.48 2.28
C ALA A 21 7.54 8.19 1.89
N ASP A 22 8.26 7.10 1.68
CA ASP A 22 7.70 5.88 1.09
C ASP A 22 7.04 4.96 2.13
N PHE A 23 7.61 4.84 3.33
CA PHE A 23 6.96 4.07 4.40
C PHE A 23 6.05 4.92 5.27
N GLY A 24 6.46 6.15 5.57
CA GLY A 24 5.66 7.07 6.37
C GLY A 24 4.50 7.63 5.56
N ALA A 25 4.79 8.52 4.60
CA ALA A 25 3.76 9.30 3.93
C ALA A 25 2.87 8.46 3.01
N LEU A 26 3.39 7.48 2.28
CA LEU A 26 2.57 6.66 1.37
C LEU A 26 1.55 5.79 2.13
N PHE A 27 2.00 5.00 3.12
CA PHE A 27 1.10 4.13 3.89
C PHE A 27 0.20 4.92 4.82
N ALA A 28 0.73 5.94 5.52
CA ALA A 28 -0.10 6.81 6.35
C ALA A 28 -1.12 7.58 5.50
N GLY A 29 -0.70 8.10 4.33
CA GLY A 29 -1.58 8.75 3.37
C GLY A 29 -2.70 7.84 2.88
N THR A 30 -2.34 6.63 2.45
CA THR A 30 -3.31 5.59 2.06
C THR A 30 -4.31 5.30 3.17
N GLY A 31 -3.83 5.10 4.41
CA GLY A 31 -4.69 4.90 5.58
C GLY A 31 -5.59 6.09 5.89
N MET A 32 -5.07 7.32 5.78
CA MET A 32 -5.83 8.55 5.99
C MET A 32 -6.96 8.69 4.98
N PHE A 33 -6.72 8.43 3.69
CA PHE A 33 -7.78 8.41 2.68
C PHE A 33 -8.82 7.33 2.97
N ALA A 34 -8.37 6.15 3.41
CA ALA A 34 -9.28 5.05 3.75
C ALA A 34 -10.21 5.42 4.92
N ILE A 35 -9.64 5.97 6.00
CA ILE A 35 -10.40 6.45 7.16
C ILE A 35 -11.31 7.61 6.76
N ALA A 36 -10.82 8.57 5.98
CA ALA A 36 -11.61 9.71 5.54
C ALA A 36 -12.82 9.29 4.69
N ALA A 37 -12.67 8.28 3.82
CA ALA A 37 -13.78 7.73 3.06
C ALA A 37 -14.85 7.10 3.97
N ALA A 38 -14.42 6.37 5.01
CA ALA A 38 -15.32 5.73 5.97
C ALA A 38 -16.08 6.78 6.80
N VAL A 39 -15.37 7.77 7.36
CA VAL A 39 -15.96 8.83 8.17
C VAL A 39 -16.90 9.73 7.35
N ARG A 40 -16.51 10.07 6.12
CA ARG A 40 -17.31 10.95 5.25
C ARG A 40 -18.37 10.20 4.45
N ASN A 41 -18.37 8.86 4.54
CA ASN A 41 -19.21 7.97 3.74
C ASN A 41 -19.13 8.33 2.24
N ASN A 42 -17.91 8.47 1.70
CA ASN A 42 -17.68 8.87 0.31
C ASN A 42 -16.74 7.90 -0.41
N ALA A 43 -17.29 7.16 -1.36
CA ALA A 43 -16.56 6.19 -2.16
C ALA A 43 -15.40 6.79 -2.96
N ARG A 44 -15.47 8.05 -3.40
CA ARG A 44 -14.41 8.67 -4.23
C ARG A 44 -13.05 8.65 -3.54
N LEU A 45 -13.03 8.78 -2.21
CA LEU A 45 -11.82 8.77 -1.40
C LEU A 45 -11.15 7.40 -1.33
N MET A 46 -11.84 6.30 -1.68
CA MET A 46 -11.24 4.96 -1.81
C MET A 46 -10.39 4.78 -3.07
N THR A 47 -10.54 5.68 -4.06
CA THR A 47 -9.84 5.53 -5.35
C THR A 47 -8.33 5.63 -5.19
N ALA A 48 -7.84 6.60 -4.40
CA ALA A 48 -6.41 6.75 -4.16
C ALA A 48 -5.81 5.53 -3.42
N PRO A 49 -6.35 5.06 -2.28
CA PRO A 49 -5.88 3.83 -1.64
C PRO A 49 -5.86 2.61 -2.56
N LEU A 50 -6.92 2.42 -3.35
CA LEU A 50 -7.03 1.29 -4.25
C LEU A 50 -5.96 1.33 -5.35
N LEU A 51 -5.71 2.49 -5.94
CA LEU A 51 -4.67 2.65 -6.96
C LEU A 51 -3.27 2.48 -6.38
N LEU A 52 -2.98 3.09 -5.23
CA LEU A 52 -1.64 3.05 -4.63
C LEU A 52 -1.24 1.62 -4.23
N ILE A 53 -2.13 0.89 -3.54
CA ILE A 53 -1.85 -0.51 -3.18
C ILE A 53 -1.90 -1.42 -4.42
N GLY A 54 -2.81 -1.17 -5.37
CA GLY A 54 -2.88 -1.93 -6.62
C GLY A 54 -1.60 -1.83 -7.46
N ILE A 55 -1.03 -0.63 -7.58
CA ILE A 55 0.26 -0.42 -8.27
C ILE A 55 1.40 -1.10 -7.51
N GLY A 56 1.42 -1.02 -6.17
CA GLY A 56 2.39 -1.73 -5.35
C GLY A 56 2.36 -3.25 -5.56
N PHE A 57 1.16 -3.84 -5.58
CA PHE A 57 0.97 -5.26 -5.86
C PHE A 57 1.40 -5.63 -7.28
N ALA A 58 1.08 -4.81 -8.28
CA ALA A 58 1.57 -5.00 -9.65
C ALA A 58 3.11 -4.96 -9.72
N GLY A 59 3.75 -4.08 -8.94
CA GLY A 59 5.20 -4.07 -8.77
C GLY A 59 5.76 -5.40 -8.25
N ARG A 60 5.07 -6.06 -7.30
CA ARG A 60 5.48 -7.40 -6.84
C ARG A 60 5.32 -8.47 -7.91
N LEU A 61 4.22 -8.44 -8.67
CA LEU A 61 4.04 -9.37 -9.79
C LEU A 61 5.15 -9.20 -10.83
N LEU A 62 5.54 -7.95 -11.11
CA LEU A 62 6.67 -7.65 -11.98
C LEU A 62 7.98 -8.21 -11.40
N THR A 63 8.24 -8.04 -10.11
CA THR A 63 9.41 -8.64 -9.45
C THR A 63 9.42 -10.16 -9.58
N ILE A 64 8.29 -10.83 -9.38
CA ILE A 64 8.18 -12.28 -9.56
C ILE A 64 8.48 -12.67 -11.01
N ALA A 65 7.95 -11.93 -11.97
CA ALA A 65 8.17 -12.19 -13.40
C ALA A 65 9.64 -12.00 -13.81
N LEU A 66 10.35 -11.04 -13.21
CA LEU A 66 11.73 -10.70 -13.58
C LEU A 66 12.79 -11.47 -12.78
N SER A 67 12.55 -11.72 -11.50
CA SER A 67 13.55 -12.23 -10.55
C SER A 67 13.16 -13.56 -9.91
N GLY A 68 11.97 -14.08 -10.20
CA GLY A 68 11.43 -15.28 -9.58
C GLY A 68 10.70 -15.02 -8.26
N TYR A 69 10.01 -16.05 -7.78
CA TYR A 69 9.28 -16.00 -6.51
C TYR A 69 10.16 -16.42 -5.34
N ASP A 70 10.04 -15.68 -4.24
CA ASP A 70 10.63 -16.03 -2.93
C ASP A 70 9.52 -16.12 -1.86
N ALA A 71 9.66 -17.06 -0.92
CA ALA A 71 8.64 -17.30 0.11
C ALA A 71 8.40 -16.07 1.02
N SER A 72 9.41 -15.22 1.22
CA SER A 72 9.29 -13.96 1.98
C SER A 72 8.34 -12.95 1.32
N MET A 73 8.03 -13.12 0.02
CA MET A 73 7.11 -12.26 -0.70
C MET A 73 5.63 -12.55 -0.38
N LEU A 74 5.32 -13.73 0.17
CA LEU A 74 3.94 -14.16 0.39
C LEU A 74 3.17 -13.24 1.35
N GLN A 75 3.75 -12.98 2.52
CA GLN A 75 3.09 -12.19 3.57
C GLN A 75 2.64 -10.80 3.09
N PRO A 76 3.50 -9.98 2.45
CA PRO A 76 3.06 -8.68 1.98
C PRO A 76 2.09 -8.77 0.80
N MET A 77 2.23 -9.76 -0.10
CA MET A 77 1.27 -9.96 -1.19
C MET A 77 -0.14 -10.28 -0.68
N VAL A 78 -0.27 -11.15 0.33
CA VAL A 78 -1.55 -11.44 0.97
C VAL A 78 -2.14 -10.18 1.60
N THR A 79 -1.30 -9.39 2.28
CA THR A 79 -1.72 -8.13 2.90
C THR A 79 -2.27 -7.14 1.87
N GLU A 80 -1.57 -6.99 0.73
CA GLU A 80 -1.99 -6.13 -0.37
C GLU A 80 -3.30 -6.61 -1.00
N ILE A 81 -3.47 -7.92 -1.25
CA ILE A 81 -4.71 -8.49 -1.79
C ILE A 81 -5.90 -8.19 -0.86
N VAL A 82 -5.72 -8.40 0.45
CA VAL A 82 -6.76 -8.13 1.45
C VAL A 82 -7.14 -6.65 1.45
N LEU A 83 -6.15 -5.75 1.42
CA LEU A 83 -6.40 -4.31 1.37
C LEU A 83 -7.09 -3.88 0.08
N ILE A 84 -6.66 -4.42 -1.07
CA ILE A 84 -7.31 -4.19 -2.37
C ILE A 84 -8.78 -4.63 -2.32
N ALA A 85 -9.07 -5.80 -1.76
CA ALA A 85 -10.43 -6.30 -1.61
C ALA A 85 -11.29 -5.37 -0.73
N ILE A 86 -10.74 -4.93 0.42
CA ILE A 86 -11.42 -4.00 1.34
C ILE A 86 -11.69 -2.66 0.65
N PHE A 87 -10.70 -2.07 -0.03
CA PHE A 87 -10.84 -0.78 -0.69
C PHE A 87 -11.76 -0.85 -1.91
N ALA A 88 -11.71 -1.93 -2.68
CA ALA A 88 -12.63 -2.17 -3.78
C ALA A 88 -14.07 -2.35 -3.27
N ALA A 89 -14.26 -3.08 -2.17
CA ALA A 89 -15.56 -3.20 -1.51
C ALA A 89 -16.05 -1.84 -1.00
N GLY A 90 -15.21 -1.07 -0.31
CA GLY A 90 -15.54 0.29 0.12
C GLY A 90 -15.90 1.20 -1.07
N ARG A 91 -15.18 1.11 -2.18
CA ARG A 91 -15.44 1.88 -3.40
C ARG A 91 -16.78 1.54 -4.05
N LYS A 92 -17.23 0.29 -3.92
CA LYS A 92 -18.48 -0.24 -4.47
C LYS A 92 -19.68 0.01 -3.54
N LEU A 93 -19.48 -0.08 -2.23
CA LEU A 93 -20.54 -0.07 -1.22
C LEU A 93 -20.84 1.33 -0.67
N LEU A 94 -19.84 2.22 -0.56
CA LEU A 94 -20.07 3.59 -0.11
C LEU A 94 -20.76 4.42 -1.21
N PRO A 95 -21.54 5.44 -0.85
CA PRO A 95 -22.16 6.31 -1.84
C PRO A 95 -21.11 7.24 -2.48
N VAL A 96 -21.37 7.63 -3.73
CA VAL A 96 -20.59 8.64 -4.43
C VAL A 96 -21.18 10.01 -4.10
N ARG A 97 -20.45 10.80 -3.31
CA ARG A 97 -20.82 12.18 -2.98
C ARG A 97 -19.85 13.16 -3.67
#